data_AF-A0A6A6J4A7-F1
#
_entry.id   AF-A0A6A6J4A7-F1
#
_cell.length_a   1.000
_cell.length_b   1.000
_cell.length_c   1.000
_cell.angle_alpha   90.00
_cell.angle_beta   90.00
_cell.angle_gamma   90.00
#
_symmetry.space_group_name_H-M   'P 1'
#
loop_
_entity.id
_entity.type
_entity.pdbx_description
1 polymer ?
#
loop_
_entity_poly.entity_id
_entity_poly.type
_entity_poly.pdbx_seq_one_letter_code
_entity_poly.pdbx_strand_id
1 'polypeptide(L)'
;MAQNVTRESQDLVEWLQGYNCQLLNKEEESTYFRSNLTKQSIIDLAFYTSSFKESELDNWAVLEATGSDHAIIGFSLFIKEAN
;
A
#
# COMPACT_ATOMS: atom_id res chain seq x y z
N MET A 1 -7.36 20.68 -0.01
CA MET A 1 -6.40 21.11 1.03
C MET A 1 -5.15 20.30 0.82
N ALA A 2 -4.01 20.93 0.51
CA ALA A 2 -2.74 20.21 0.43
C ALA A 2 -2.44 19.61 1.81
N GLN A 3 -2.24 18.29 1.87
CA GLN A 3 -1.71 17.66 3.08
C GLN A 3 -0.31 18.25 3.34
N ASN A 4 -0.02 18.66 4.57
CA ASN A 4 1.33 19.03 4.95
C ASN A 4 2.19 17.77 4.86
N VAL A 5 2.95 17.65 3.78
CA VAL A 5 3.96 16.61 3.60
C VAL A 5 4.96 16.75 4.75
N THR A 6 5.11 15.70 5.55
CA THR A 6 6.07 15.70 6.65
C THR A 6 7.44 15.31 6.14
N ARG A 7 8.49 15.65 6.89
CA ARG A 7 9.85 15.25 6.55
C ARG A 7 10.00 13.72 6.49
N GLU A 8 9.36 13.02 7.42
CA GLU A 8 9.36 11.57 7.46
C GLU A 8 8.73 10.96 6.20
N SER A 9 7.66 11.56 5.68
CA SER A 9 7.06 11.12 4.43
C SER A 9 7.95 11.37 3.21
N GLN A 10 8.72 12.46 3.21
CA GLN A 10 9.72 12.74 2.17
C GLN A 10 10.88 11.75 2.24
N ASP A 11 11.44 11.52 3.42
CA ASP A 11 12.55 10.58 3.63
C ASP A 11 12.16 9.16 3.17
N LEU A 12 10.91 8.73 3.44
CA LEU A 12 10.40 7.46 2.94
C LEU A 12 10.29 7.42 1.41
N VAL A 13 9.75 8.48 0.80
CA VAL A 13 9.61 8.57 -0.67
C VAL A 13 10.99 8.54 -1.33
N GLU A 14 11.95 9.30 -0.82
CA GLU A 14 13.32 9.32 -1.35
C GLU A 14 13.99 7.95 -1.24
N TRP A 15 13.83 7.27 -0.10
CA TRP A 15 14.34 5.91 0.09
C TRP A 15 13.72 4.93 -0.93
N LEU A 16 12.39 4.93 -1.10
CA LEU A 16 11.69 4.07 -2.05
C LEU A 16 12.11 4.33 -3.51
N GLN A 17 12.29 5.59 -3.88
CA GLN A 17 12.77 5.98 -5.21
C GLN A 17 14.19 5.45 -5.48
N GLY A 18 15.06 5.44 -4.47
CA GLY A 18 16.43 4.89 -4.57
C GLY A 18 16.47 3.40 -4.97
N TYR A 19 15.40 2.65 -4.68
CA TYR A 19 15.27 1.23 -5.03
C TYR A 19 14.33 0.96 -6.21
N ASN A 20 13.86 2.00 -6.90
CA ASN A 20 12.84 1.90 -7.96
C ASN A 20 11.59 1.12 -7.49
N CYS A 21 11.16 1.36 -6.26
CA CYS A 21 9.94 0.78 -5.73
C CYS A 21 8.71 1.45 -6.35
N GLN A 22 7.70 0.63 -6.66
CA GLN A 22 6.41 1.05 -7.16
C GLN A 22 5.34 0.74 -6.11
N LEU A 23 4.37 1.64 -5.96
CA LEU A 23 3.26 1.48 -5.02
C LEU A 23 2.26 0.45 -5.59
N LEU A 24 1.88 -0.53 -4.76
CA LEU A 24 0.88 -1.54 -5.13
C LEU A 24 -0.55 -1.13 -4.72
N ASN A 25 -0.69 -0.28 -3.69
CA ASN A 25 -1.99 0.15 -3.22
C ASN A 25 -2.82 0.78 -4.35
N LYS A 26 -4.10 0.40 -4.43
CA LYS A 26 -5.07 1.19 -5.18
C LYS A 26 -5.34 2.49 -4.44
N GLU A 27 -5.40 3.59 -5.19
CA GLU A 27 -5.74 4.89 -4.65
C GLU A 27 -7.12 4.81 -3.96
N GLU A 28 -7.30 5.58 -2.89
CA GLU A 28 -8.58 5.78 -2.18
C GLU A 28 -9.08 4.66 -1.23
N GLU A 29 -8.42 3.50 -1.15
CA GLU A 29 -8.78 2.45 -0.18
C GLU A 29 -8.14 2.70 1.20
N SER A 30 -8.95 3.08 2.20
CA SER A 30 -8.49 3.29 3.58
C SER A 30 -8.11 2.00 4.28
N THR A 31 -6.99 2.04 5.00
CA THR A 31 -6.44 0.89 5.73
C THR A 31 -6.54 1.04 7.24
N TYR A 32 -6.97 2.19 7.74
CA TYR A 32 -7.09 2.45 9.17
C TYR A 32 -8.39 3.18 9.53
N PHE A 33 -9.14 2.59 10.46
CA PHE A 33 -10.46 3.02 10.91
C PHE A 33 -10.52 3.04 12.43
N ARG A 34 -10.46 4.24 13.02
CA ARG A 34 -10.76 4.42 14.44
C ARG A 34 -12.18 4.92 14.63
N SER A 35 -12.99 4.21 15.41
CA SER A 35 -14.41 4.53 15.67
C SER A 35 -14.65 5.91 16.28
N ASN A 36 -13.62 6.51 16.88
CA ASN A 36 -13.58 7.83 17.49
C ASN A 36 -12.91 8.92 16.60
N LEU A 37 -12.47 8.57 15.40
CA LEU A 37 -11.92 9.51 14.41
C LEU A 37 -12.81 9.55 13.17
N THR A 38 -13.26 10.74 12.79
CA THR A 38 -14.05 10.98 11.56
C THR A 38 -13.23 10.81 10.28
N LYS A 39 -11.91 10.67 10.38
CA LYS A 39 -11.01 10.54 9.24
C LYS A 39 -10.48 9.13 9.10
N GLN A 40 -10.85 8.52 7.98
CA GLN A 40 -10.18 7.38 7.39
C GLN A 40 -8.79 7.79 6.89
N SER A 41 -7.79 6.93 7.08
CA SER A 41 -6.44 7.17 6.57
C SER A 41 -5.90 5.96 5.80
N ILE A 42 -4.99 6.23 4.87
CA ILE A 42 -4.25 5.24 4.10
C ILE A 42 -2.82 5.30 4.62
N ILE A 43 -2.47 4.39 5.52
CA ILE A 43 -1.15 4.39 6.19
C ILE A 43 -0.44 3.04 6.07
N ASP A 44 -1.18 1.96 5.85
CA ASP A 44 -0.62 0.68 5.48
C ASP A 44 -0.40 0.63 3.95
N LEU A 45 0.88 0.55 3.54
CA LEU A 45 1.31 0.65 2.15
C LEU A 45 2.14 -0.59 1.76
N ALA A 46 1.94 -1.08 0.55
CA ALA A 46 2.72 -2.16 -0.05
C ALA A 46 3.45 -1.65 -1.30
N PHE A 47 4.70 -2.07 -1.44
CA PHE A 47 5.56 -1.67 -2.54
C PHE A 47 6.25 -2.89 -3.14
N TYR A 48 6.58 -2.82 -4.43
CA TYR A 48 7.35 -3.84 -5.14
C TYR A 48 8.48 -3.22 -5.94
N THR A 49 9.58 -3.95 -6.12
CA THR A 49 10.70 -3.53 -6.96
C THR A 49 10.42 -3.85 -8.42
N SER A 50 11.05 -3.11 -9.34
CA SER A 50 10.92 -3.31 -10.80
C SER A 50 11.30 -4.69 -11.33
N SER A 51 11.97 -5.51 -10.52
CA SER A 51 12.21 -6.94 -10.83
C SER A 51 10.93 -7.77 -10.83
N PHE A 52 9.88 -7.32 -10.14
CA PHE A 52 8.54 -7.88 -10.21
C PHE A 52 7.75 -7.20 -11.31
N LYS A 53 7.14 -8.00 -12.19
CA LYS A 53 6.28 -7.44 -13.23
C LYS A 53 4.90 -7.18 -12.64
N GLU A 54 4.32 -6.03 -12.95
CA GLU A 54 2.96 -5.70 -12.52
C GLU A 54 1.94 -6.76 -12.95
N SER A 55 2.11 -7.41 -14.12
CA SER A 55 1.26 -8.52 -14.56
C SER A 55 1.31 -9.77 -13.66
N GLU A 56 2.32 -9.86 -12.79
CA GLU A 56 2.47 -10.91 -11.79
C GLU A 56 1.77 -10.54 -10.48
N LEU A 57 1.32 -9.29 -10.31
CA LEU A 57 0.61 -8.80 -9.15
C LEU A 57 -0.85 -8.50 -9.52
N ASP A 58 -1.79 -9.12 -8.82
CA ASP A 58 -3.23 -8.91 -9.09
C ASP A 58 -4.05 -8.97 -7.80
N ASN A 59 -5.33 -8.62 -7.90
CA ASN A 59 -6.34 -8.76 -6.85
C ASN A 59 -6.00 -7.99 -5.57
N TRP A 60 -5.39 -6.80 -5.68
CA TRP A 60 -5.32 -5.89 -4.54
C TRP A 60 -6.72 -5.60 -4.01
N ALA A 61 -6.90 -5.83 -2.71
CA ALA A 61 -8.11 -5.50 -1.97
C ALA A 61 -7.81 -5.25 -0.49
N VAL A 62 -8.55 -4.31 0.09
CA VAL A 62 -8.76 -4.26 1.54
C VAL A 62 -9.85 -5.28 1.92
N LEU A 63 -9.52 -6.20 2.82
CA LEU A 63 -10.39 -7.28 3.29
C LEU A 63 -11.11 -6.90 4.60
N GLU A 64 -12.20 -7.62 4.91
CA GLU A 64 -13.02 -7.35 6.09
C GLU A 64 -12.23 -7.36 7.40
N ALA A 65 -12.62 -6.45 8.30
CA ALA A 65 -11.95 -6.22 9.57
C ALA A 65 -12.08 -7.43 10.52
N THR A 66 -10.96 -7.81 11.13
CA THR A 66 -10.89 -8.90 12.12
C THR A 66 -11.13 -8.45 13.56
N GLY A 67 -11.72 -7.26 13.76
CA GLY A 67 -11.85 -6.60 15.06
C GLY A 67 -10.66 -5.70 15.43
N SER A 68 -9.71 -5.49 14.51
CA SER A 68 -8.64 -4.50 14.57
C SER A 68 -9.10 -3.14 14.04
N ASP A 69 -8.43 -2.06 14.46
CA ASP A 69 -8.58 -0.72 13.86
C ASP A 69 -7.79 -0.57 12.54
N HIS A 70 -6.95 -1.55 12.20
CA HIS A 70 -6.34 -1.70 10.88
C HIS A 70 -7.09 -2.73 10.03
N ALA A 71 -7.27 -2.40 8.76
CA ALA A 71 -7.82 -3.30 7.76
C ALA A 71 -6.75 -4.23 7.20
N ILE A 72 -7.18 -5.41 6.75
CA ILE A 72 -6.26 -6.38 6.15
C ILE A 72 -6.04 -6.01 4.69
N ILE A 73 -4.79 -6.00 4.25
CA ILE A 73 -4.41 -5.91 2.85
C ILE A 73 -4.24 -7.33 2.29
N GLY A 74 -4.90 -7.61 1.17
CA GLY A 74 -4.71 -8.83 0.39
C GLY A 74 -4.26 -8.51 -1.04
N PHE A 75 -3.35 -9.33 -1.57
CA PHE A 75 -2.95 -9.33 -2.97
C PHE A 75 -2.42 -10.72 -3.36
N SER A 76 -2.43 -11.01 -4.66
CA SER A 76 -1.93 -12.27 -5.23
C SER A 76 -0.67 -12.02 -6.04
N LEU A 77 0.26 -12.99 -5.98
CA LEU A 77 1.46 -13.02 -6.81
C LEU A 77 1.42 -14.25 -7.72
N PHE A 78 1.65 -14.05 -9.02
CA PHE A 78 1.77 -15.09 -10.03
C PHE A 78 3.20 -15.19 -10.51
N ILE A 79 3.87 -16.30 -10.18
CA ILE A 79 5.22 -16.56 -10.68
C ILE A 79 5.07 -17.38 -11.96
N LYS A 80 5.52 -16.85 -13.11
CA LYS A 80 5.71 -17.69 -14.29
C LYS A 80 6.96 -18.54 -14.08
N GLU A 81 6.77 -19.85 -13.99
CA GLU A 81 7.91 -20.77 -14.08
C GLU A 81 8.61 -20.58 -15.44
N ALA A 82 9.92 -20.38 -15.40
CA ALA A 82 10.74 -20.36 -16.60
C ALA A 82 10.90 -21.79 -17.09
N ASN A 83 10.30 -22.09 -18.26
CA ASN A 83 10.58 -23.31 -19.02
C ASN A 83 12.01 -23.31 -19.58
#